data_AF-A0A1B8PDW7-F1
#
_entry.id   AF-A0A1B8PDW7-F1
#
_cell.length_a   1.000
_cell.length_b   1.000
_cell.length_c   1.000
_cell.angle_alpha   90.00
_cell.angle_beta   90.00
_cell.angle_gamma   90.00
#
_symmetry.space_group_name_H-M   'P 1'
#
loop_
_entity.id
_entity.type
_entity.pdbx_description
1 polymer ?
#
loop_
_entity_poly.entity_id
_entity_poly.type
_entity_poly.pdbx_seq_one_letter_code
_entity_poly.pdbx_strand_id
1 'polypeptide(L)'
;MILFAGDPHGSYDHIYPFVREQENVALIILGDLQLTTTDELDKLAQHCDIWFIHGNHDSKTISAFDAIWGSEWQSRNLHNRVVDVQGTRIAGLGGVFRGQIWMPPNRPMFFDPIHYCQYSPQEKIWRGGVPLRHRTSIFPSDIEILENQQADVLICHEAPKPHPMGFQVINDLAMKMGVKQVFHGHHHENFTYRTKYPYKITNVGFRSLADAEGNYLLQTIDDREK
;
A
#
# COMPACT_ATOMS: atom_id res chain seq x y z
N MET A 1 -12.14 -11.82 10.75
CA MET A 1 -10.74 -12.18 10.44
C MET A 1 -10.15 -11.12 9.52
N ILE A 2 -8.88 -10.75 9.68
CA ILE A 2 -8.18 -9.80 8.79
C ILE A 2 -7.32 -10.58 7.80
N LEU A 3 -7.44 -10.28 6.52
CA LEU A 3 -6.63 -10.82 5.43
C LEU A 3 -5.83 -9.73 4.76
N PHE A 4 -4.61 -10.04 4.36
CA PHE A 4 -3.74 -9.15 3.59
C PHE A 4 -3.57 -9.74 2.18
N ALA A 5 -3.85 -8.94 1.16
CA ALA A 5 -3.74 -9.31 -0.25
C ALA A 5 -2.69 -8.47 -0.97
N GLY A 6 -1.80 -9.15 -1.69
CA GLY A 6 -0.71 -8.55 -2.43
C GLY A 6 -1.01 -8.38 -3.91
N ASP A 7 -0.70 -7.19 -4.44
CA ASP A 7 -0.58 -6.88 -5.87
C ASP A 7 -1.59 -7.63 -6.79
N PRO A 8 -2.91 -7.34 -6.73
CA PRO A 8 -3.91 -8.03 -7.55
C PRO A 8 -3.72 -7.81 -9.06
N HIS A 9 -3.21 -6.62 -9.44
CA HIS A 9 -3.06 -6.17 -10.82
C HIS A 9 -4.30 -6.38 -11.68
N GLY A 10 -5.46 -5.93 -11.16
CA GLY A 10 -6.73 -6.00 -11.87
C GLY A 10 -7.37 -7.39 -11.93
N SER A 11 -6.82 -8.41 -11.27
CA SER A 11 -7.46 -9.73 -11.15
C SER A 11 -7.64 -10.13 -9.69
N TYR A 12 -8.89 -10.36 -9.31
CA TYR A 12 -9.31 -10.59 -7.92
C TYR A 12 -9.82 -12.02 -7.69
N ASP A 13 -9.85 -12.87 -8.74
CA ASP A 13 -10.42 -14.23 -8.71
C ASP A 13 -9.85 -15.08 -7.57
N HIS A 14 -8.55 -14.95 -7.32
CA HIS A 14 -7.82 -15.67 -6.29
C HIS A 14 -8.25 -15.32 -4.84
N ILE A 15 -8.93 -14.18 -4.65
CA ILE A 15 -9.38 -13.71 -3.32
C ILE A 15 -10.75 -14.29 -2.98
N TYR A 16 -11.62 -14.48 -3.98
CA TYR A 16 -13.01 -14.90 -3.78
C TYR A 16 -13.20 -16.18 -2.96
N PRO A 17 -12.38 -17.25 -3.12
CA PRO A 17 -12.50 -18.44 -2.28
C PRO A 17 -12.40 -18.13 -0.79
N PHE A 18 -11.49 -17.23 -0.40
CA PHE A 18 -11.22 -16.93 1.00
C PHE A 18 -12.27 -16.02 1.64
N VAL A 19 -12.85 -15.08 0.88
CA VAL A 19 -13.86 -14.15 1.40
C VAL A 19 -15.27 -14.72 1.36
N ARG A 20 -15.54 -15.75 0.55
CA ARG A 20 -16.86 -16.40 0.48
C ARG A 20 -17.03 -17.55 1.47
N GLU A 21 -15.95 -18.21 1.85
CA GLU A 21 -15.99 -19.33 2.80
C GLU A 21 -16.04 -18.87 4.26
N GLN A 22 -15.83 -17.58 4.53
CA GLN A 22 -15.69 -17.06 5.88
C GLN A 22 -16.58 -15.84 6.12
N GLU A 23 -17.12 -15.73 7.33
CA GLU A 23 -17.90 -14.57 7.75
C GLU A 23 -17.01 -13.49 8.39
N ASN A 24 -17.44 -12.23 8.31
CA ASN A 24 -16.78 -11.08 8.94
C ASN A 24 -15.30 -10.93 8.55
N VAL A 25 -14.99 -11.09 7.26
CA VAL A 25 -13.65 -10.85 6.73
C VAL A 25 -13.43 -9.35 6.54
N ALA A 26 -12.29 -8.84 7.02
CA ALA A 26 -11.72 -7.57 6.62
C ALA A 26 -10.54 -7.85 5.68
N LEU A 27 -10.64 -7.40 4.43
CA LEU A 27 -9.61 -7.57 3.42
C LEU A 27 -8.81 -6.27 3.27
N ILE A 28 -7.47 -6.41 3.33
CA ILE A 28 -6.53 -5.30 3.23
C ILE A 28 -5.65 -5.51 2.00
N ILE A 29 -5.80 -4.66 0.99
CA ILE A 29 -5.06 -4.76 -0.27
C ILE A 29 -3.82 -3.86 -0.23
N LEU A 30 -2.65 -4.42 -0.51
CA LEU A 30 -1.34 -3.78 -0.33
C LEU A 30 -0.83 -3.04 -1.58
N GLY A 31 -1.74 -2.39 -2.30
CA GLY A 31 -1.42 -1.64 -3.52
C GLY A 31 -1.59 -2.44 -4.81
N ASP A 32 -1.31 -1.74 -5.91
CA ASP A 32 -1.44 -2.24 -7.28
C ASP A 32 -2.79 -2.91 -7.55
N LEU A 33 -3.85 -2.23 -7.11
CA LEU A 33 -5.23 -2.60 -7.38
C LEU A 33 -5.47 -2.63 -8.90
N GLN A 34 -4.88 -1.64 -9.60
CA GLN A 34 -4.87 -1.51 -11.05
C GLN A 34 -6.28 -1.56 -11.66
N LEU A 35 -7.20 -0.89 -10.98
CA LEU A 35 -8.60 -0.77 -11.37
C LEU A 35 -8.76 0.07 -12.64
N THR A 36 -9.85 -0.16 -13.36
CA THR A 36 -10.32 0.73 -14.44
C THR A 36 -11.70 1.31 -14.16
N THR A 37 -12.49 0.63 -13.32
CA THR A 37 -13.77 1.04 -12.75
C THR A 37 -13.83 0.60 -11.28
N THR A 38 -14.88 0.98 -10.55
CA THR A 38 -15.09 0.53 -9.16
C THR A 38 -15.64 -0.90 -9.05
N ASP A 39 -16.11 -1.47 -10.16
CA ASP A 39 -16.93 -2.69 -10.19
C ASP A 39 -16.29 -3.87 -9.45
N GLU A 40 -14.97 -4.05 -9.56
CA GLU A 40 -14.28 -5.16 -8.89
C GLU A 40 -14.29 -5.01 -7.37
N LEU A 41 -14.07 -3.80 -6.85
CA LEU A 41 -14.19 -3.55 -5.40
C LEU A 41 -15.65 -3.63 -4.97
N ASP A 42 -16.59 -3.11 -5.76
CA ASP A 42 -18.02 -3.14 -5.45
C ASP A 42 -18.56 -4.58 -5.34
N LYS A 43 -18.11 -5.48 -6.22
CA LYS A 43 -18.43 -6.92 -6.14
C LYS A 43 -17.79 -7.57 -4.91
N LEU A 44 -16.52 -7.28 -4.66
CA LEU A 44 -15.79 -7.88 -3.55
C LEU A 44 -16.34 -7.44 -2.18
N ALA A 45 -16.81 -6.19 -2.10
CA ALA A 45 -17.42 -5.59 -0.90
C ALA A 45 -18.73 -6.27 -0.47
N GLN A 46 -19.35 -7.06 -1.35
CA GLN A 46 -20.51 -7.87 -1.02
C GLN A 46 -20.15 -9.05 -0.10
N HIS A 47 -18.87 -9.37 0.02
CA HIS A 47 -18.38 -10.53 0.76
C HIS A 47 -17.48 -10.14 1.97
N CYS A 48 -16.86 -8.96 1.95
CA CYS A 48 -15.95 -8.52 3.01
C CYS A 48 -15.91 -7.00 3.17
N ASP A 49 -15.45 -6.52 4.34
CA ASP A 49 -15.08 -5.12 4.51
C ASP A 49 -13.70 -4.89 3.87
N ILE A 50 -13.56 -3.86 3.05
CA ILE A 50 -12.34 -3.63 2.26
C ILE A 50 -11.64 -2.36 2.71
N TRP A 51 -10.34 -2.50 2.94
CA TRP A 51 -9.40 -1.42 3.11
C TRP A 51 -8.21 -1.63 2.18
N PHE A 52 -7.50 -0.57 1.84
CA PHE A 52 -6.33 -0.70 0.99
C PHE A 52 -5.35 0.45 1.16
N ILE A 53 -4.13 0.24 0.69
CA ILE A 53 -3.25 1.32 0.26
C ILE A 53 -3.11 1.25 -1.25
N HIS A 54 -2.75 2.37 -1.87
CA HIS A 54 -2.47 2.41 -3.29
C HIS A 54 -1.01 2.00 -3.57
N GLY A 55 -0.75 1.42 -4.75
CA GLY A 55 0.58 1.13 -5.27
C GLY A 55 1.00 2.09 -6.39
N ASN A 56 2.06 1.77 -7.13
CA ASN A 56 2.53 2.61 -8.24
C ASN A 56 1.71 2.47 -9.53
N HIS A 57 0.92 1.41 -9.67
CA HIS A 57 0.06 1.21 -10.84
C HIS A 57 -1.25 2.01 -10.76
N ASP A 58 -1.66 2.41 -9.57
CA ASP A 58 -2.97 3.03 -9.32
C ASP A 58 -3.08 4.48 -9.79
N SER A 59 -1.98 5.09 -10.23
CA SER A 59 -1.98 6.37 -10.94
C SER A 59 -1.24 6.32 -12.28
N LYS A 60 -1.22 5.16 -12.95
CA LYS A 60 -0.69 5.06 -14.32
C LYS A 60 -1.62 5.65 -15.37
N THR A 61 -2.93 5.52 -15.16
CA THR A 61 -3.97 6.05 -16.04
C THR A 61 -4.93 6.92 -15.25
N ILE A 62 -5.64 7.80 -15.95
CA ILE A 62 -6.69 8.62 -15.35
C ILE A 62 -7.81 7.72 -14.81
N SER A 63 -8.17 6.64 -15.53
CA SER A 63 -9.20 5.69 -15.08
C SER A 63 -8.83 4.98 -13.78
N ALA A 64 -7.57 4.55 -13.63
CA ALA A 64 -7.11 3.92 -12.39
C ALA A 64 -7.17 4.89 -11.21
N PHE A 65 -6.74 6.13 -11.43
CA PHE A 65 -6.83 7.17 -10.41
C PHE A 65 -8.29 7.50 -10.08
N ASP A 66 -9.15 7.70 -11.08
CA ASP A 66 -10.54 8.08 -10.89
C ASP A 66 -11.37 6.94 -10.25
N ALA A 67 -11.02 5.67 -10.49
CA ALA A 67 -11.66 4.53 -9.82
C ALA A 67 -11.45 4.55 -8.28
N ILE A 68 -10.32 5.11 -7.81
CA ILE A 68 -10.04 5.25 -6.37
C ILE A 68 -10.44 6.64 -5.86
N TRP A 69 -9.78 7.68 -6.34
CA TRP A 69 -9.92 9.06 -5.82
C TRP A 69 -11.07 9.85 -6.44
N GLY A 70 -11.65 9.36 -7.54
CA GLY A 70 -12.86 9.90 -8.14
C GLY A 70 -14.15 9.22 -7.65
N SER A 71 -14.05 8.28 -6.70
CA SER A 71 -15.17 7.50 -6.18
C SER A 71 -15.18 7.48 -4.64
N GLU A 72 -16.21 6.86 -4.06
CA GLU A 72 -16.33 6.66 -2.60
C GLU A 72 -15.21 5.78 -2.03
N TRP A 73 -14.53 4.98 -2.86
CA TRP A 73 -13.43 4.11 -2.45
C TRP A 73 -12.23 4.88 -1.90
N GLN A 74 -12.09 6.17 -2.20
CA GLN A 74 -11.05 7.02 -1.59
C GLN A 74 -11.11 6.99 -0.06
N SER A 75 -12.30 6.83 0.52
CA SER A 75 -12.51 6.80 1.98
C SER A 75 -11.91 5.56 2.64
N ARG A 76 -11.70 4.49 1.86
CA ARG A 76 -11.12 3.20 2.28
C ARG A 76 -9.62 3.09 2.04
N ASN A 77 -9.00 4.14 1.48
CA ASN A 77 -7.55 4.23 1.34
C ASN A 77 -6.91 4.63 2.68
N LEU A 78 -6.01 3.79 3.19
CA LEU A 78 -5.36 3.95 4.50
C LEU A 78 -4.10 4.83 4.45
N HIS A 79 -3.65 5.27 3.27
CA HIS A 79 -2.46 6.10 3.13
C HIS A 79 -2.55 7.35 4.04
N ASN A 80 -1.52 7.58 4.86
CA ASN A 80 -1.39 8.65 5.87
C ASN A 80 -2.36 8.58 7.05
N ARG A 81 -2.95 7.40 7.34
CA ARG A 81 -3.94 7.25 8.42
C ARG A 81 -3.69 5.97 9.23
N VAL A 82 -4.15 5.99 10.48
CA VAL A 82 -4.32 4.81 11.32
C VAL A 82 -5.82 4.56 11.50
N VAL A 83 -6.28 3.35 11.20
CA VAL A 83 -7.69 2.94 11.33
C VAL A 83 -7.78 1.69 12.19
N ASP A 84 -8.77 1.64 13.07
CA ASP A 84 -9.10 0.40 13.77
C ASP A 84 -9.90 -0.53 12.85
N VAL A 85 -9.33 -1.70 12.58
CA VAL A 85 -9.97 -2.76 11.81
C VAL A 85 -10.06 -3.98 12.72
N GLN A 86 -11.27 -4.32 13.15
CA GLN A 86 -11.53 -5.46 14.04
C GLN A 86 -10.67 -5.45 15.32
N GLY A 87 -10.47 -4.28 15.94
CA GLY A 87 -9.68 -4.12 17.17
C GLY A 87 -8.16 -4.05 16.95
N THR A 88 -7.71 -4.02 15.69
CA THR A 88 -6.29 -3.85 15.31
C THR A 88 -6.09 -2.47 14.71
N ARG A 89 -5.14 -1.68 15.23
CA ARG A 89 -4.81 -0.37 14.65
C ARG A 89 -3.85 -0.56 13.48
N ILE A 90 -4.29 -0.21 12.28
CA ILE A 90 -3.55 -0.41 11.03
C ILE A 90 -3.19 0.94 10.43
N ALA A 91 -1.89 1.19 10.32
CA ALA A 91 -1.31 2.34 9.65
C ALA A 91 -1.05 2.05 8.17
N GLY A 92 -1.41 2.96 7.27
CA GLY A 92 -1.14 2.80 5.83
C GLY A 92 -0.12 3.78 5.27
N LEU A 93 0.90 3.26 4.58
CA LEU A 93 1.84 4.00 3.73
C LEU A 93 1.75 3.49 2.28
N GLY A 94 0.79 4.03 1.52
CA GLY A 94 0.69 3.78 0.07
C GLY A 94 1.77 4.48 -0.75
N GLY A 95 1.94 4.03 -1.99
CA GLY A 95 2.82 4.65 -2.99
C GLY A 95 4.23 4.08 -3.04
N VAL A 96 5.08 4.72 -3.84
CA VAL A 96 6.49 4.34 -4.05
C VAL A 96 7.44 5.52 -3.96
N PHE A 97 8.72 5.25 -3.66
CA PHE A 97 9.75 6.28 -3.73
C PHE A 97 10.12 6.59 -5.18
N ARG A 98 10.31 7.87 -5.51
CA ARG A 98 10.68 8.31 -6.86
C ARG A 98 11.73 9.40 -6.79
N GLY A 99 12.84 9.24 -7.50
CA GLY A 99 13.95 10.20 -7.46
C GLY A 99 13.58 11.65 -7.80
N GLN A 100 12.53 11.89 -8.59
CA GLN A 100 12.03 13.25 -8.85
C GLN A 100 11.38 13.92 -7.62
N ILE A 101 10.99 13.13 -6.62
CA ILE A 101 10.39 13.58 -5.36
C ILE A 101 11.36 13.34 -4.22
N TRP A 102 11.64 12.07 -3.94
CA TRP A 102 12.51 11.60 -2.88
C TRP A 102 12.91 10.14 -3.14
N MET A 103 14.21 9.86 -3.03
CA MET A 103 14.78 8.51 -3.07
C MET A 103 15.71 8.33 -1.86
N PRO A 104 15.20 7.82 -0.73
CA PRO A 104 16.01 7.60 0.47
C PRO A 104 17.23 6.71 0.17
N PRO A 105 18.39 6.92 0.82
CA PRO A 105 18.64 7.87 1.91
C PRO A 105 19.02 9.29 1.44
N ASN A 106 18.89 9.59 0.15
CA ASN A 106 19.21 10.92 -0.35
C ASN A 106 18.23 11.96 0.20
N ARG A 107 18.66 13.23 0.19
CA ARG A 107 17.78 14.35 0.55
C ARG A 107 16.58 14.41 -0.41
N PRO A 108 15.37 14.71 0.10
CA PRO A 108 14.21 14.91 -0.76
C PRO A 108 14.38 16.16 -1.63
N MET A 109 13.89 16.09 -2.87
CA MET A 109 13.75 17.25 -3.75
C MET A 109 12.57 18.12 -3.31
N PHE A 110 11.48 17.46 -2.89
CA PHE A 110 10.26 18.10 -2.42
C PHE A 110 9.77 17.43 -1.15
N PHE A 111 9.33 18.26 -0.20
CA PHE A 111 8.92 17.81 1.13
C PHE A 111 7.48 17.27 1.13
N ASP A 112 6.58 17.92 0.41
CA ASP A 112 5.17 17.57 0.29
C ASP A 112 4.64 17.93 -1.13
N PRO A 113 3.39 17.56 -1.48
CA PRO A 113 2.79 17.91 -2.76
C PRO A 113 2.66 19.42 -3.02
N ILE A 114 2.48 20.25 -2.00
CA ILE A 114 2.35 21.72 -2.12
C ILE A 114 3.70 22.31 -2.50
N HIS A 115 4.77 21.91 -1.82
CA HIS A 115 6.15 22.26 -2.13
C HIS A 115 6.47 21.88 -3.58
N TYR A 116 6.10 20.68 -4.04
CA TYR A 116 6.27 20.33 -5.47
C TYR A 116 5.58 21.33 -6.40
N CYS A 117 4.32 21.66 -6.12
CA CYS A 117 3.52 22.53 -6.99
C CYS A 117 4.03 23.97 -7.02
N GLN A 118 4.54 24.50 -5.90
CA GLN A 118 5.09 25.86 -5.82
C GLN A 118 6.31 26.07 -6.73
N TYR A 119 7.08 25.02 -6.98
CA TYR A 119 8.31 25.06 -7.77
C TYR A 119 8.15 24.40 -9.14
N SER A 120 6.94 24.00 -9.51
CA SER A 120 6.64 23.37 -10.79
C SER A 120 5.94 24.33 -11.74
N PRO A 121 6.29 24.32 -13.04
CA PRO A 121 5.52 25.04 -14.06
C PRO A 121 4.06 24.60 -14.10
N GLN A 122 3.16 25.52 -14.45
CA GLN A 122 1.72 25.28 -14.45
C GLN A 122 1.31 24.13 -15.39
N GLU A 123 2.03 23.92 -16.50
CA GLU A 123 1.77 22.81 -17.43
C GLU A 123 2.00 21.41 -16.82
N LYS A 124 2.76 21.31 -15.73
CA LYS A 124 2.97 20.05 -15.00
C LYS A 124 1.90 19.80 -13.95
N ILE A 125 1.13 20.81 -13.56
CA ILE A 125 0.09 20.70 -12.54
C ILE A 125 -1.11 19.96 -13.13
N TRP A 126 -1.48 18.85 -12.52
CA TRP A 126 -2.60 18.04 -12.95
C TRP A 126 -3.73 18.13 -11.93
N ARG A 127 -4.89 18.65 -12.35
CA ARG A 127 -6.09 18.84 -11.51
C ARG A 127 -5.77 19.46 -10.14
N GLY A 128 -5.04 20.58 -10.15
CA GLY A 128 -4.72 21.35 -8.94
C GLY A 128 -3.71 20.71 -8.00
N GLY A 129 -2.97 19.69 -8.43
CA GLY A 129 -1.89 19.10 -7.64
C GLY A 129 -0.78 18.52 -8.51
N VAL A 130 0.03 17.64 -7.90
CA VAL A 130 1.16 16.99 -8.58
C VAL A 130 0.71 16.24 -9.84
N PRO A 131 1.61 16.05 -10.84
CA PRO A 131 1.34 15.22 -12.01
C PRO A 131 0.76 13.87 -11.62
N LEU A 132 -0.08 13.30 -12.48
CA LEU A 132 -0.77 12.03 -12.22
C LEU A 132 0.17 10.93 -11.66
N ARG A 133 1.35 10.74 -12.28
CA ARG A 133 2.38 9.79 -11.83
C ARG A 133 2.83 9.99 -10.37
N HIS A 134 2.82 11.24 -9.90
CA HIS A 134 3.28 11.60 -8.56
C HIS A 134 2.17 11.60 -7.51
N ARG A 135 0.93 11.27 -7.89
CA ARG A 135 -0.17 11.04 -6.95
C ARG A 135 0.05 9.83 -6.05
N THR A 136 0.93 8.91 -6.45
CA THR A 136 1.33 7.72 -5.69
C THR A 136 2.83 7.74 -5.37
N SER A 137 3.44 8.93 -5.29
CA SER A 137 4.81 9.06 -4.79
C SER A 137 4.79 9.29 -3.29
N ILE A 138 5.71 8.65 -2.57
CA ILE A 138 5.90 8.91 -1.14
C ILE A 138 6.71 10.21 -0.98
N PHE A 139 6.14 11.14 -0.24
CA PHE A 139 6.77 12.38 0.18
C PHE A 139 7.27 12.26 1.64
N PRO A 140 8.29 13.04 2.05
CA PRO A 140 8.69 13.13 3.45
C PRO A 140 7.53 13.44 4.41
N SER A 141 6.58 14.30 4.00
CA SER A 141 5.39 14.62 4.79
C SER A 141 4.54 13.39 5.15
N ASP A 142 4.51 12.38 4.28
CA ASP A 142 3.74 11.15 4.52
C ASP A 142 4.32 10.36 5.69
N ILE A 143 5.66 10.33 5.79
CA ILE A 143 6.37 9.73 6.91
C ILE A 143 6.13 10.54 8.20
N GLU A 144 6.21 11.87 8.13
CA GLU A 144 5.99 12.75 9.29
C GLU A 144 4.58 12.61 9.88
N ILE A 145 3.56 12.45 9.03
CA ILE A 145 2.18 12.24 9.50
C ILE A 145 2.06 10.94 10.29
N LEU A 146 2.67 9.86 9.79
CA LEU A 146 2.54 8.54 10.39
C LEU A 146 3.43 8.36 11.62
N GLU A 147 4.65 8.92 11.64
CA GLU A 147 5.60 8.68 12.73
C GLU A 147 5.17 9.25 14.08
N ASN A 148 4.23 10.20 14.07
CA ASN A 148 3.62 10.79 15.26
C ASN A 148 2.42 9.97 15.79
N GLN A 149 2.08 8.86 15.14
CA GLN A 149 0.96 7.98 15.50
C GLN A 149 1.48 6.65 16.07
N GLN A 150 0.57 5.86 16.66
CA GLN A 150 0.87 4.51 17.16
C GLN A 150 -0.06 3.51 16.48
N ALA A 151 0.48 2.37 16.06
CA ALA A 151 -0.27 1.32 15.38
C ALA A 151 0.24 -0.07 15.80
N ASP A 152 -0.59 -1.09 15.58
CA ASP A 152 -0.21 -2.48 15.81
C ASP A 152 0.38 -3.09 14.51
N VAL A 153 -0.10 -2.63 13.36
CA VAL A 153 0.34 -3.06 12.03
C VAL A 153 0.67 -1.83 11.17
N LEU A 154 1.79 -1.87 10.46
CA LEU A 154 2.07 -0.96 9.34
C LEU A 154 1.92 -1.73 8.02
N ILE A 155 1.08 -1.24 7.12
CA ILE A 155 1.03 -1.71 5.74
C ILE A 155 1.72 -0.70 4.84
N CYS A 156 2.58 -1.16 3.95
CA CYS A 156 3.24 -0.32 2.95
C CYS A 156 3.32 -1.03 1.61
N HIS A 157 3.36 -0.30 0.50
CA HIS A 157 3.52 -0.94 -0.80
C HIS A 157 5.01 -1.26 -1.04
N GLU A 158 5.88 -0.27 -0.84
CA GLU A 158 7.34 -0.45 -0.84
C GLU A 158 7.84 -1.33 0.30
N ALA A 159 8.90 -2.11 0.05
CA ALA A 159 9.46 -2.97 1.07
C ALA A 159 10.34 -2.22 2.09
N PRO A 160 10.32 -2.61 3.38
CA PRO A 160 11.37 -2.25 4.33
C PRO A 160 12.65 -3.08 4.10
N LYS A 161 13.77 -2.68 4.72
CA LYS A 161 14.92 -3.58 4.92
C LYS A 161 14.51 -4.77 5.81
N PRO A 162 15.11 -5.97 5.65
CA PRO A 162 16.31 -6.28 4.86
C PRO A 162 16.02 -6.69 3.40
N HIS A 163 14.85 -6.37 2.82
CA HIS A 163 14.63 -6.63 1.40
C HIS A 163 15.77 -5.99 0.57
N PRO A 164 16.28 -6.65 -0.48
CA PRO A 164 17.36 -6.11 -1.30
C PRO A 164 17.04 -4.70 -1.82
N MET A 165 15.80 -4.52 -2.30
CA MET A 165 15.25 -3.25 -2.79
C MET A 165 14.55 -2.43 -1.70
N GLY A 166 14.58 -2.88 -0.44
CA GLY A 166 13.84 -2.23 0.63
C GLY A 166 14.50 -0.96 1.17
N PHE A 167 13.69 -0.16 1.86
CA PHE A 167 14.06 1.17 2.35
C PHE A 167 14.14 1.22 3.87
N GLN A 168 15.27 1.71 4.39
CA GLN A 168 15.51 1.84 5.84
C GLN A 168 14.49 2.79 6.51
N VAL A 169 14.05 3.83 5.79
CA VAL A 169 13.10 4.81 6.34
C VAL A 169 11.76 4.18 6.74
N ILE A 170 11.34 3.09 6.08
CA ILE A 170 10.13 2.34 6.45
C ILE A 170 10.37 1.57 7.76
N ASN A 171 11.58 1.03 7.97
CA ASN A 171 11.93 0.42 9.24
C ASN A 171 11.93 1.43 10.38
N ASP A 172 12.51 2.61 10.15
CA ASP A 172 12.57 3.67 11.15
C ASP A 172 11.15 4.16 11.51
N LEU A 173 10.27 4.28 10.50
CA LEU A 173 8.85 4.56 10.70
C LEU A 173 8.18 3.47 11.56
N ALA A 174 8.34 2.20 11.20
CA ALA A 174 7.78 1.07 11.95
C ALA A 174 8.24 1.07 13.42
N MET A 175 9.52 1.36 13.67
CA MET A 175 10.08 1.49 15.02
C MET A 175 9.45 2.64 15.81
N LYS A 176 9.33 3.84 15.21
CA LYS A 176 8.72 5.02 15.86
C LYS A 176 7.25 4.78 16.21
N MET A 177 6.52 4.12 15.31
CA MET A 177 5.10 3.81 15.50
C MET A 177 4.83 2.66 16.47
N GLY A 178 5.87 1.94 16.91
CA GLY A 178 5.74 0.82 17.84
C GLY A 178 4.99 -0.38 17.29
N VAL A 179 4.99 -0.58 15.96
CA VAL A 179 4.23 -1.66 15.33
C VAL A 179 4.80 -3.03 15.69
N LYS A 180 3.95 -4.05 15.65
CA LYS A 180 4.32 -5.46 15.86
C LYS A 180 4.50 -6.22 14.56
N GLN A 181 3.86 -5.74 13.49
CA GLN A 181 3.92 -6.35 12.16
C GLN A 181 3.99 -5.30 11.06
N VAL A 182 4.72 -5.66 10.00
CA VAL A 182 4.79 -4.92 8.74
C VAL A 182 4.38 -5.84 7.61
N PHE A 183 3.43 -5.42 6.79
CA PHE A 183 3.04 -6.12 5.56
C PHE A 183 3.37 -5.26 4.35
N HIS A 184 3.94 -5.87 3.29
CA HIS A 184 4.20 -5.14 2.05
C HIS A 184 4.03 -5.97 0.78
N GLY A 185 3.78 -5.30 -0.35
CA GLY A 185 3.68 -5.88 -1.69
C GLY A 185 4.85 -5.48 -2.61
N HIS A 186 4.51 -4.99 -3.81
CA HIS A 186 5.33 -4.35 -4.84
C HIS A 186 6.36 -5.22 -5.58
N HIS A 187 7.14 -6.04 -4.88
CA HIS A 187 8.28 -6.72 -5.50
C HIS A 187 7.93 -8.06 -6.15
N HIS A 188 6.68 -8.54 -6.00
CA HIS A 188 6.16 -9.77 -6.62
C HIS A 188 6.95 -11.06 -6.33
N GLU A 189 7.93 -10.99 -5.45
CA GLU A 189 8.79 -12.08 -5.03
C GLU A 189 8.40 -12.52 -3.62
N ASN A 190 8.33 -13.84 -3.42
CA ASN A 190 8.14 -14.41 -2.11
C ASN A 190 9.43 -14.31 -1.30
N PHE A 191 9.52 -13.30 -0.42
CA PHE A 191 10.69 -13.09 0.42
C PHE A 191 10.44 -13.48 1.87
N THR A 192 11.19 -14.48 2.36
CA THR A 192 11.15 -14.85 3.78
C THR A 192 12.16 -14.04 4.57
N TYR A 193 11.66 -13.20 5.48
CA TYR A 193 12.50 -12.33 6.27
C TYR A 193 13.10 -13.05 7.49
N ARG A 194 14.43 -12.93 7.65
CA ARG A 194 15.09 -13.06 8.94
C ARG A 194 15.39 -11.66 9.45
N THR A 195 14.48 -11.15 10.27
CA THR A 195 14.57 -9.79 10.81
C THR A 195 15.24 -9.78 12.18
N LYS A 196 16.03 -8.73 12.45
CA LYS A 196 16.52 -8.39 13.80
C LYS A 196 15.66 -7.32 14.47
N TYR A 197 14.67 -6.78 13.74
CA TYR A 197 13.74 -5.80 14.25
C TYR A 197 12.76 -6.46 15.24
N PRO A 198 12.19 -5.69 16.19
CA PRO A 198 11.24 -6.21 17.19
C PRO A 198 9.85 -6.53 16.63
N TYR A 199 9.66 -6.39 15.31
CA TYR A 199 8.40 -6.66 14.61
C TYR A 199 8.62 -7.69 13.48
N LYS A 200 7.55 -8.41 13.13
CA LYS A 200 7.54 -9.34 11.99
C LYS A 200 7.38 -8.56 10.69
N ILE A 201 8.06 -9.01 9.64
CA ILE A 201 7.89 -8.49 8.28
C ILE A 201 7.34 -9.61 7.41
N THR A 202 6.25 -9.35 6.71
CA THR A 202 5.59 -10.28 5.80
C THR A 202 5.51 -9.63 4.43
N ASN A 203 6.19 -10.21 3.44
CA ASN A 203 5.88 -9.92 2.05
C ASN A 203 4.55 -10.60 1.73
N VAL A 204 3.66 -9.93 1.00
CA VAL A 204 2.51 -10.54 0.35
C VAL A 204 2.63 -10.12 -1.10
N GLY A 205 3.29 -10.96 -1.89
CA GLY A 205 3.62 -10.68 -3.28
C GLY A 205 2.45 -10.86 -4.25
N PHE A 206 2.79 -11.00 -5.53
CA PHE A 206 1.86 -11.03 -6.65
C PHE A 206 0.69 -11.97 -6.45
N ARG A 207 -0.53 -11.46 -6.25
CA ARG A 207 -1.76 -12.25 -6.07
C ARG A 207 -1.70 -13.27 -4.92
N SER A 208 -0.89 -12.97 -3.90
CA SER A 208 -0.78 -13.77 -2.69
C SER A 208 -1.72 -13.27 -1.60
N LEU A 209 -1.99 -14.14 -0.63
CA LEU A 209 -2.87 -13.87 0.50
C LEU A 209 -2.23 -14.35 1.80
N ALA A 210 -2.30 -13.53 2.84
CA ALA A 210 -1.82 -13.86 4.18
C ALA A 210 -2.87 -13.54 5.25
N ASP A 211 -2.82 -14.27 6.37
CA ASP A 211 -3.62 -13.99 7.56
C ASP A 211 -3.01 -12.87 8.44
N ALA A 212 -3.69 -12.56 9.54
CA ALA A 212 -3.29 -11.49 10.45
C ALA A 212 -1.94 -11.75 11.15
N GLU A 213 -1.53 -13.00 11.24
CA GLU A 213 -0.29 -13.47 11.83
C GLU A 213 0.84 -13.51 10.81
N GLY A 214 0.55 -13.23 9.53
CA GLY A 214 1.49 -13.27 8.42
C GLY A 214 1.86 -14.67 7.98
N ASN A 215 0.95 -15.63 8.09
CA ASN A 215 1.04 -16.93 7.44
C ASN A 215 0.37 -16.84 6.07
N TYR A 216 0.99 -17.43 5.05
CA TYR A 216 0.39 -17.47 3.72
C TYR A 216 -0.78 -18.44 3.69
N LEU A 217 -1.93 -17.95 3.23
CA LEU A 217 -3.09 -18.76 2.84
C LEU A 217 -3.03 -19.12 1.35
N LEU A 218 -2.46 -18.23 0.55
CA LEU A 218 -2.14 -18.44 -0.85
C LEU A 218 -0.79 -17.80 -1.15
N GLN A 219 0.12 -18.58 -1.71
CA GLN A 219 1.42 -18.10 -2.16
C GLN A 219 1.57 -18.37 -3.65
N THR A 220 1.87 -17.31 -4.39
CA THR A 220 1.87 -17.28 -5.87
C THR A 220 3.18 -16.69 -6.37
N ILE A 221 3.50 -16.95 -7.63
CA ILE A 221 4.68 -16.43 -8.31
C ILE A 221 4.17 -15.63 -9.51
N ASP A 222 4.77 -14.48 -9.77
CA ASP A 222 4.45 -13.69 -10.96
C ASP A 222 4.85 -14.48 -12.22
N ASP A 223 3.85 -14.87 -12.99
CA ASP A 223 3.96 -15.64 -14.22
C ASP A 223 3.83 -14.77 -15.47
N ARG A 224 3.65 -13.45 -15.32
CA ARG A 224 3.48 -12.52 -16.45
C ARG A 224 4.74 -12.31 -17.29
N GLU A 225 5.89 -12.75 -16.80
CA GLU A 225 7.18 -12.70 -17.52
C GLU A 225 7.67 -14.09 -18.00
N LYS A 226 6.80 -15.11 -18.01
CA LYS A 226 7.09 -16.42 -18.63
C LYS A 226 6.45 -16.58 -20.00
#